data_AF-A0A923TN00-F1
#
_entry.id   AF-A0A923TN00-F1
#
_cell.length_a   1.000
_cell.length_b   1.000
_cell.length_c   1.000
_cell.angle_alpha   90.00
_cell.angle_beta   90.00
_cell.angle_gamma   90.00
#
_symmetry.space_group_name_H-M   'P 1'
#
loop_
_entity.id
_entity.type
_entity.pdbx_description
1 polymer ?
#
loop_
_entity_poly.entity_id
_entity_poly.type
_entity_poly.pdbx_seq_one_letter_code
_entity_poly.pdbx_strand_id
1 'polypeptide(L)'
;MDGATNVGGLAWHIDDQSFVASNHASGAVTGTSNVGGLAGQVSYDAVVGSSSATGSVIGVTRVGGLVGYASQATINTSYATGSVSGTNYVGGLAGQVDNSSMEDDFAAGAVHGVNVVGGLIGAHSNSFDLLQNFYASGSVTGSTEVGGLMGSNNGNGLIYFSYANGRVLAPVGQAGGLIAVNTGNVNLSVWDIQATGQANSAGACSPACNNYDGVSTAQMMQAATFINRGWSIASSGSQPGHWRIYEGFTAPLLRSFLTPLVLTDTTVTYNAQVQTTGTAQGKPELLGTVSGRNVGTYYGDSSRYYSSQLGYDLSGTANLTIEKASITVGTDNIIKTYDGGLSAFGSAAVVGGSLFGSDSLGGGSFAFTDKNVGIGNKTVTTSGVTVNDGNGGLNYSVTYADNTTSTINRAGLALRANSVVKTYDGGLTVTGGTAQVIGGTLASGDSVSGGSFAFTDKNAGTFNKTVTTTGVTVGDGVNNANYVVSYADNTTSTINQAVLTVTTAGVDKVYDGNTAATVTYGSDKVAGDVLNFSNTSSTFAGKNVGTGVAISVAGISASGADAGNYVLASNASSTSANITARTLNVSTTGVNKVYDGNTAAAVTYGSDQVAGDVLNFGNTSSTFAGKNVG
;
A
#
# COMPACT_ATOMS: atom_id res chain seq x y z
N MET A 1 -60.30 -42.72 -26.17
CA MET A 1 -61.49 -43.58 -26.09
C MET A 1 -62.66 -42.72 -26.54
N ASP A 2 -62.88 -42.58 -27.85
CA ASP A 2 -63.92 -41.66 -28.34
C ASP A 2 -65.31 -42.30 -28.17
N GLY A 3 -66.18 -41.64 -27.40
CA GLY A 3 -67.58 -42.03 -27.21
C GLY A 3 -67.97 -42.55 -25.82
N ALA A 4 -67.03 -42.75 -24.89
CA ALA A 4 -67.33 -43.29 -23.57
C ALA A 4 -67.87 -42.23 -22.58
N THR A 5 -68.86 -42.62 -21.79
CA THR A 5 -69.30 -41.93 -20.56
C THR A 5 -68.47 -42.42 -19.38
N ASN A 6 -68.15 -41.55 -18.41
CA ASN A 6 -67.27 -41.82 -17.28
C ASN A 6 -65.86 -42.18 -17.76
N VAL A 7 -65.06 -41.17 -18.14
CA VAL A 7 -63.71 -41.38 -18.65
C VAL A 7 -62.70 -40.69 -17.73
N GLY A 8 -61.75 -41.48 -17.23
CA GLY A 8 -60.60 -40.99 -16.47
C GLY A 8 -59.31 -41.66 -16.94
N GLY A 9 -58.18 -40.97 -16.78
CA GLY A 9 -56.86 -41.52 -17.09
C GLY A 9 -56.45 -42.65 -16.14
N LEU A 10 -56.94 -42.65 -14.91
CA LEU A 10 -56.75 -43.72 -13.93
C LEU A 10 -58.00 -44.62 -13.82
N ALA A 11 -59.17 -44.01 -13.61
CA ALA A 11 -60.41 -44.74 -13.35
C ALA A 11 -61.62 -44.06 -14.00
N TRP A 12 -62.58 -44.86 -14.45
CA TRP A 12 -63.86 -44.36 -14.93
C TRP A 12 -64.77 -43.95 -13.74
N HIS A 13 -64.77 -44.74 -12.67
CA HIS A 13 -65.52 -44.48 -11.43
C HIS A 13 -64.68 -44.81 -10.19
N ILE A 14 -64.78 -43.98 -9.15
CA ILE A 14 -64.22 -44.20 -7.81
C ILE A 14 -65.37 -44.01 -6.81
N ASP A 15 -65.72 -45.05 -6.06
CA ASP A 15 -66.91 -45.09 -5.21
C ASP A 15 -66.68 -45.85 -3.88
N ASP A 16 -67.75 -46.02 -3.09
CA ASP A 16 -67.82 -46.86 -1.90
C ASP A 16 -66.67 -46.66 -0.90
N GLN A 17 -66.48 -45.41 -0.47
CA GLN A 17 -65.44 -45.02 0.52
C GLN A 17 -64.00 -45.30 0.05
N SER A 18 -63.78 -45.43 -1.26
CA SER A 18 -62.44 -45.62 -1.83
C SER A 18 -61.54 -44.42 -1.56
N PHE A 19 -60.27 -44.69 -1.22
CA PHE A 19 -59.24 -43.67 -1.00
C PHE A 19 -58.19 -43.74 -2.12
N VAL A 20 -58.20 -42.76 -3.01
CA VAL A 20 -57.27 -42.63 -4.15
C VAL A 20 -56.37 -41.44 -3.89
N ALA A 21 -55.11 -41.70 -3.52
CA ALA A 21 -54.18 -40.62 -3.22
C ALA A 21 -52.77 -40.78 -3.80
N SER A 22 -52.05 -39.66 -3.92
CA SER A 22 -50.68 -39.60 -4.45
C SER A 22 -50.54 -40.07 -5.90
N ASN A 23 -51.55 -39.81 -6.74
CA ASN A 23 -51.56 -40.23 -8.14
C ASN A 23 -51.13 -39.09 -9.08
N HIS A 24 -50.56 -39.45 -10.23
CA HIS A 24 -50.21 -38.51 -11.29
C HIS A 24 -50.65 -39.02 -12.66
N ALA A 25 -51.64 -38.36 -13.25
CA ALA A 25 -52.15 -38.66 -14.58
C ALA A 25 -51.68 -37.62 -15.61
N SER A 26 -50.82 -38.01 -16.55
CA SER A 26 -50.24 -37.09 -17.55
C SER A 26 -50.74 -37.31 -18.98
N GLY A 27 -51.50 -38.37 -19.23
CA GLY A 27 -52.05 -38.68 -20.54
C GLY A 27 -53.24 -37.79 -20.92
N ALA A 28 -53.41 -37.54 -22.22
CA ALA A 28 -54.59 -36.84 -22.73
C ALA A 28 -55.84 -37.73 -22.60
N VAL A 29 -56.96 -37.14 -22.18
CA VAL A 29 -58.24 -37.81 -21.99
C VAL A 29 -59.29 -37.20 -22.90
N THR A 30 -60.05 -38.04 -23.60
CA THR A 30 -61.17 -37.63 -24.45
C THR A 30 -62.38 -38.51 -24.16
N GLY A 31 -63.55 -37.89 -23.94
CA GLY A 31 -64.80 -38.58 -23.64
C GLY A 31 -66.03 -37.73 -23.98
N THR A 32 -67.22 -38.19 -23.60
CA THR A 32 -68.48 -37.44 -23.85
C THR A 32 -69.06 -36.84 -22.57
N SER A 33 -69.32 -37.65 -21.56
CA SER A 33 -69.90 -37.24 -20.27
C SER A 33 -69.04 -37.71 -19.11
N ASN A 34 -68.91 -36.89 -18.06
CA ASN A 34 -68.11 -37.19 -16.86
C ASN A 34 -66.67 -37.53 -17.25
N VAL A 35 -65.94 -36.51 -17.70
CA VAL A 35 -64.58 -36.67 -18.23
C VAL A 35 -63.61 -35.97 -17.28
N GLY A 36 -62.71 -36.72 -16.67
CA GLY A 36 -61.64 -36.21 -15.81
C GLY A 36 -60.27 -36.66 -16.27
N GLY A 37 -59.22 -35.89 -16.00
CA GLY A 37 -57.85 -36.35 -16.27
C GLY A 37 -57.46 -37.55 -15.41
N LEU A 38 -57.91 -37.59 -14.15
CA LEU A 38 -57.71 -38.71 -13.24
C LEU A 38 -58.92 -39.64 -13.24
N ALA A 39 -60.12 -39.09 -12.96
CA ALA A 39 -61.34 -39.88 -12.76
C ALA A 39 -62.56 -39.29 -13.46
N GLY A 40 -63.36 -40.14 -14.11
CA GLY A 40 -64.62 -39.72 -14.70
C GLY A 40 -65.64 -39.27 -13.65
N GLN A 41 -65.88 -40.11 -12.65
CA GLN A 41 -66.78 -39.83 -11.53
C GLN A 41 -66.23 -40.31 -10.18
N VAL A 42 -66.40 -39.50 -9.13
CA VAL A 42 -66.06 -39.83 -7.74
C VAL A 42 -67.32 -39.69 -6.87
N SER A 43 -67.69 -40.70 -6.09
CA SER A 43 -68.88 -40.62 -5.23
C SER A 43 -68.89 -41.51 -3.99
N TYR A 44 -69.96 -41.43 -3.19
CA TYR A 44 -70.22 -42.31 -2.04
C TYR A 44 -69.07 -42.33 -1.01
N ASP A 45 -68.77 -41.13 -0.50
CA ASP A 45 -67.71 -40.81 0.47
C ASP A 45 -66.29 -41.20 0.01
N ALA A 46 -66.09 -41.35 -1.30
CA ALA A 46 -64.76 -41.57 -1.87
C ALA A 46 -63.89 -40.31 -1.80
N VAL A 47 -62.58 -40.52 -1.66
CA VAL A 47 -61.58 -39.47 -1.49
C VAL A 47 -60.56 -39.51 -2.62
N VAL A 48 -60.34 -38.35 -3.25
CA VAL A 48 -59.21 -38.10 -4.14
C VAL A 48 -58.26 -37.10 -3.48
N GLY A 49 -57.14 -37.59 -2.96
CA GLY A 49 -56.21 -36.78 -2.18
C GLY A 49 -54.82 -36.67 -2.78
N SER A 50 -54.10 -35.56 -2.59
CA SER A 50 -52.68 -35.46 -3.02
C SER A 50 -52.43 -35.89 -4.48
N SER A 51 -53.40 -35.68 -5.37
CA SER A 51 -53.38 -36.26 -6.71
C SER A 51 -53.34 -35.18 -7.78
N SER A 52 -52.82 -35.54 -8.96
CA SER A 52 -52.58 -34.55 -10.02
C SER A 52 -52.94 -35.06 -11.40
N ALA A 53 -53.39 -34.13 -12.25
CA ALA A 53 -53.63 -34.38 -13.66
C ALA A 53 -53.02 -33.26 -14.54
N THR A 54 -52.14 -33.63 -15.46
CA THR A 54 -51.38 -32.67 -16.29
C THR A 54 -51.64 -32.83 -17.79
N GLY A 55 -52.28 -33.92 -18.20
CA GLY A 55 -52.70 -34.14 -19.59
C GLY A 55 -53.94 -33.32 -19.97
N SER A 56 -54.11 -33.04 -21.26
CA SER A 56 -55.28 -32.32 -21.76
C SER A 56 -56.57 -33.14 -21.65
N VAL A 57 -57.68 -32.51 -21.28
CA VAL A 57 -58.99 -33.16 -21.15
C VAL A 57 -59.98 -32.54 -22.14
N ILE A 58 -60.61 -33.38 -22.96
CA ILE A 58 -61.63 -32.97 -23.94
C ILE A 58 -62.92 -33.76 -23.67
N GLY A 59 -64.03 -33.06 -23.47
CA GLY A 59 -65.34 -33.69 -23.22
C GLY A 59 -66.51 -32.90 -23.80
N VAL A 60 -67.75 -33.31 -23.48
CA VAL A 60 -68.96 -32.56 -23.82
C VAL A 60 -69.63 -32.01 -22.56
N THR A 61 -69.95 -32.88 -21.59
CA THR A 61 -70.61 -32.48 -20.33
C THR A 61 -69.87 -32.98 -19.10
N ARG A 62 -69.80 -32.16 -18.03
CA ARG A 62 -69.10 -32.47 -16.77
C ARG A 62 -67.64 -32.84 -17.03
N VAL A 63 -66.87 -31.85 -17.45
CA VAL A 63 -65.49 -31.99 -17.89
C VAL A 63 -64.59 -31.29 -16.88
N GLY A 64 -63.75 -32.04 -16.18
CA GLY A 64 -62.78 -31.53 -15.21
C GLY A 64 -61.36 -31.90 -15.58
N GLY A 65 -60.38 -31.06 -15.24
CA GLY A 65 -58.97 -31.44 -15.45
C GLY A 65 -58.55 -32.63 -14.58
N LEU A 66 -59.10 -32.77 -13.38
CA LEU A 66 -58.86 -33.90 -12.47
C LEU A 66 -60.06 -34.86 -12.42
N VAL A 67 -61.26 -34.33 -12.12
CA VAL A 67 -62.48 -35.13 -11.89
C VAL A 67 -63.64 -34.61 -12.75
N GLY A 68 -64.31 -35.48 -13.51
CA GLY A 68 -65.49 -35.08 -14.29
C GLY A 68 -66.68 -34.70 -13.41
N TYR A 69 -67.10 -35.62 -12.53
CA TYR A 69 -68.23 -35.44 -11.61
C TYR A 69 -67.91 -35.92 -10.20
N ALA A 70 -68.02 -35.06 -9.19
CA ALA A 70 -67.89 -35.41 -7.78
C ALA A 70 -69.26 -35.34 -7.09
N SER A 71 -69.68 -36.39 -6.39
CA SER A 71 -70.99 -36.45 -5.71
C SER A 71 -70.92 -37.21 -4.38
N GLN A 72 -71.09 -36.57 -3.23
CA GLN A 72 -70.74 -37.19 -1.93
C GLN A 72 -69.29 -37.65 -1.94
N ALA A 73 -68.35 -36.74 -2.20
CA ALA A 73 -66.92 -37.05 -2.30
C ALA A 73 -66.06 -36.00 -1.60
N THR A 74 -64.79 -36.34 -1.39
CA THR A 74 -63.76 -35.40 -0.92
C THR A 74 -62.66 -35.31 -1.96
N ILE A 75 -62.34 -34.10 -2.39
CA ILE A 75 -61.13 -33.84 -3.17
C ILE A 75 -60.24 -32.94 -2.32
N ASN A 76 -58.98 -33.31 -2.11
CA ASN A 76 -58.09 -32.46 -1.34
C ASN A 76 -56.62 -32.54 -1.76
N THR A 77 -55.87 -31.46 -1.49
CA THR A 77 -54.44 -31.36 -1.81
C THR A 77 -54.14 -31.79 -3.26
N SER A 78 -55.03 -31.50 -4.19
CA SER A 78 -54.98 -32.03 -5.56
C SER A 78 -54.95 -30.90 -6.59
N TYR A 79 -54.39 -31.19 -7.77
CA TYR A 79 -54.27 -30.15 -8.80
C TYR A 79 -54.42 -30.63 -10.23
N ALA A 80 -54.78 -29.69 -11.10
CA ALA A 80 -54.80 -29.92 -12.53
C ALA A 80 -54.12 -28.78 -13.29
N THR A 81 -53.19 -29.12 -14.19
CA THR A 81 -52.48 -28.13 -15.03
C THR A 81 -52.69 -28.34 -16.53
N GLY A 82 -53.29 -29.47 -16.93
CA GLY A 82 -53.66 -29.73 -18.31
C GLY A 82 -54.78 -28.81 -18.79
N SER A 83 -54.81 -28.52 -20.10
CA SER A 83 -55.91 -27.75 -20.69
C SER A 83 -57.22 -28.56 -20.67
N VAL A 84 -58.34 -27.89 -20.46
CA VAL A 84 -59.67 -28.51 -20.39
C VAL A 84 -60.58 -27.88 -21.43
N SER A 85 -61.20 -28.70 -22.29
CA SER A 85 -62.16 -28.26 -23.31
C SER A 85 -63.47 -29.03 -23.22
N GLY A 86 -64.59 -28.33 -23.19
CA GLY A 86 -65.92 -28.96 -23.17
C GLY A 86 -67.07 -28.07 -23.63
N THR A 87 -68.30 -28.53 -23.43
CA THR A 87 -69.51 -27.77 -23.78
C THR A 87 -70.25 -27.30 -22.53
N ASN A 88 -70.58 -28.20 -21.61
CA ASN A 88 -71.37 -27.90 -20.42
C ASN A 88 -70.68 -28.37 -19.13
N TYR A 89 -70.77 -27.59 -18.06
CA TYR A 89 -70.13 -27.85 -16.76
C TYR A 89 -68.63 -28.19 -16.92
N VAL A 90 -67.85 -27.19 -17.31
CA VAL A 90 -66.43 -27.34 -17.59
C VAL A 90 -65.62 -26.63 -16.51
N GLY A 91 -64.76 -27.37 -15.79
CA GLY A 91 -63.90 -26.82 -14.75
C GLY A 91 -62.45 -27.21 -14.95
N GLY A 92 -61.52 -26.34 -14.56
CA GLY A 92 -60.09 -26.64 -14.64
C GLY A 92 -59.66 -27.81 -13.75
N LEU A 93 -60.31 -28.01 -12.59
CA LEU A 93 -60.10 -29.16 -11.72
C LEU A 93 -61.29 -30.13 -11.78
N ALA A 94 -62.52 -29.63 -11.59
CA ALA A 94 -63.72 -30.45 -11.50
C ALA A 94 -64.85 -29.95 -12.40
N GLY A 95 -65.48 -30.84 -13.18
CA GLY A 95 -66.59 -30.46 -14.06
C GLY A 95 -67.85 -30.07 -13.29
N GLN A 96 -68.34 -30.95 -12.43
CA GLN A 96 -69.42 -30.65 -11.49
C GLN A 96 -69.12 -31.25 -10.11
N VAL A 97 -69.45 -30.50 -9.06
CA VAL A 97 -69.28 -30.86 -7.65
C VAL A 97 -70.64 -30.78 -6.96
N ASP A 98 -71.10 -31.90 -6.41
CA ASP A 98 -72.40 -32.05 -5.74
C ASP A 98 -72.22 -32.69 -4.36
N ASN A 99 -72.74 -32.06 -3.31
CA ASN A 99 -72.65 -32.52 -1.92
C ASN A 99 -71.27 -33.11 -1.55
N SER A 100 -70.20 -32.37 -1.85
CA SER A 100 -68.81 -32.82 -1.74
C SER A 100 -67.95 -31.75 -1.08
N SER A 101 -66.83 -32.17 -0.49
CA SER A 101 -65.85 -31.28 0.13
C SER A 101 -64.62 -31.08 -0.77
N MET A 102 -64.06 -29.87 -0.73
CA MET A 102 -62.84 -29.52 -1.47
C MET A 102 -61.91 -28.63 -0.64
N GLU A 103 -60.64 -29.02 -0.53
CA GLU A 103 -59.65 -28.30 0.28
C GLU A 103 -58.23 -28.37 -0.29
N ASP A 104 -57.53 -27.24 -0.30
CA ASP A 104 -56.12 -27.14 -0.71
C ASP A 104 -55.89 -27.60 -2.16
N ASP A 105 -56.79 -27.23 -3.07
CA ASP A 105 -56.74 -27.63 -4.48
C ASP A 105 -56.45 -26.47 -5.43
N PHE A 106 -55.85 -26.74 -6.60
CA PHE A 106 -55.68 -25.68 -7.61
C PHE A 106 -55.78 -26.13 -9.07
N ALA A 107 -56.16 -25.21 -9.94
CA ALA A 107 -56.15 -25.39 -11.39
C ALA A 107 -55.35 -24.29 -12.09
N ALA A 108 -54.41 -24.69 -12.93
CA ALA A 108 -53.56 -23.78 -13.70
C ALA A 108 -53.71 -23.91 -15.22
N GLY A 109 -54.40 -24.95 -15.70
CA GLY A 109 -54.63 -25.19 -17.12
C GLY A 109 -55.66 -24.24 -17.73
N ALA A 110 -55.52 -23.92 -19.02
CA ALA A 110 -56.52 -23.13 -19.74
C ALA A 110 -57.83 -23.91 -19.88
N VAL A 111 -58.96 -23.24 -19.63
CA VAL A 111 -60.31 -23.83 -19.67
C VAL A 111 -61.12 -23.20 -20.79
N HIS A 112 -61.62 -24.02 -21.70
CA HIS A 112 -62.49 -23.61 -22.80
C HIS A 112 -63.83 -24.36 -22.72
N GLY A 113 -64.93 -23.62 -22.58
CA GLY A 113 -66.27 -24.20 -22.53
C GLY A 113 -67.27 -23.42 -23.38
N VAL A 114 -68.55 -23.79 -23.30
CA VAL A 114 -69.63 -23.04 -23.96
C VAL A 114 -70.61 -22.48 -22.92
N ASN A 115 -71.24 -23.35 -22.14
CA ASN A 115 -72.34 -22.98 -21.26
C ASN A 115 -71.84 -22.52 -19.88
N VAL A 116 -71.62 -23.46 -18.96
CA VAL A 116 -71.18 -23.19 -17.58
C VAL A 116 -69.71 -23.55 -17.44
N VAL A 117 -68.86 -22.55 -17.24
CA VAL A 117 -67.40 -22.67 -17.30
C VAL A 117 -66.75 -21.98 -16.11
N GLY A 118 -65.95 -22.72 -15.34
CA GLY A 118 -65.17 -22.18 -14.22
C GLY A 118 -63.70 -22.50 -14.33
N GLY A 119 -62.84 -21.62 -13.81
CA GLY A 119 -61.39 -21.89 -13.79
C GLY A 119 -60.99 -23.06 -12.91
N LEU A 120 -61.73 -23.34 -11.83
CA LEU A 120 -61.53 -24.52 -10.97
C LEU A 120 -62.69 -25.50 -11.09
N ILE A 121 -63.93 -25.03 -10.87
CA ILE A 121 -65.12 -25.88 -10.84
C ILE A 121 -66.14 -25.38 -11.88
N GLY A 122 -66.65 -26.26 -12.73
CA GLY A 122 -67.69 -25.88 -13.70
C GLY A 122 -68.99 -25.47 -13.00
N ALA A 123 -69.63 -26.39 -12.30
CA ALA A 123 -70.80 -26.10 -11.47
C ALA A 123 -70.73 -26.75 -10.09
N HIS A 124 -71.21 -26.01 -9.10
CA HIS A 124 -71.42 -26.47 -7.74
C HIS A 124 -72.92 -26.47 -7.41
N SER A 125 -73.42 -27.57 -6.86
CA SER A 125 -74.83 -27.75 -6.45
C SER A 125 -74.87 -28.47 -5.11
N ASN A 126 -75.86 -28.17 -4.25
CA ASN A 126 -76.08 -28.76 -2.92
C ASN A 126 -74.81 -28.96 -2.08
N SER A 127 -74.60 -28.19 -1.01
CA SER A 127 -73.49 -28.51 -0.11
C SER A 127 -73.84 -28.23 1.33
N PHE A 128 -73.66 -29.25 2.16
CA PHE A 128 -73.55 -29.14 3.60
C PHE A 128 -72.07 -29.08 4.04
N ASP A 129 -71.12 -29.10 3.09
CA ASP A 129 -69.69 -29.30 3.30
C ASP A 129 -68.84 -28.06 2.97
N LEU A 130 -67.61 -28.05 3.49
CA LEU A 130 -66.66 -26.95 3.42
C LEU A 130 -65.90 -26.96 2.08
N LEU A 131 -65.95 -25.83 1.35
CA LEU A 131 -65.16 -25.58 0.14
C LEU A 131 -64.16 -24.46 0.45
N GLN A 132 -62.87 -24.78 0.58
CA GLN A 132 -61.90 -23.76 0.98
C GLN A 132 -60.50 -23.95 0.42
N ASN A 133 -59.69 -22.89 0.54
CA ASN A 133 -58.28 -22.89 0.22
C ASN A 133 -57.97 -23.38 -1.21
N PHE A 134 -58.66 -22.85 -2.21
CA PHE A 134 -58.38 -23.21 -3.60
C PHE A 134 -58.19 -22.02 -4.52
N TYR A 135 -57.53 -22.25 -5.64
CA TYR A 135 -57.36 -21.18 -6.62
C TYR A 135 -57.33 -21.64 -8.07
N ALA A 136 -57.65 -20.70 -8.97
CA ALA A 136 -57.57 -20.87 -10.40
C ALA A 136 -56.72 -19.77 -11.05
N SER A 137 -55.68 -20.19 -11.79
CA SER A 137 -54.77 -19.28 -12.50
C SER A 137 -54.79 -19.43 -14.02
N GLY A 138 -55.39 -20.50 -14.53
CA GLY A 138 -55.58 -20.70 -15.97
C GLY A 138 -56.59 -19.73 -16.57
N SER A 139 -56.41 -19.38 -17.85
CA SER A 139 -57.40 -18.55 -18.57
C SER A 139 -58.71 -19.32 -18.79
N VAL A 140 -59.85 -18.68 -18.58
CA VAL A 140 -61.18 -19.26 -18.72
C VAL A 140 -61.93 -18.56 -19.86
N THR A 141 -62.35 -19.32 -20.86
CA THR A 141 -63.14 -18.80 -21.99
C THR A 141 -64.42 -19.60 -22.16
N GLY A 142 -65.55 -18.92 -22.25
CA GLY A 142 -66.85 -19.55 -22.54
C GLY A 142 -67.83 -18.58 -23.20
N SER A 143 -69.04 -19.06 -23.50
CA SER A 143 -70.05 -18.26 -24.21
C SER A 143 -71.11 -17.68 -23.28
N THR A 144 -71.66 -18.44 -22.31
CA THR A 144 -72.81 -17.97 -21.51
C THR A 144 -72.50 -17.63 -20.05
N GLU A 145 -71.88 -18.53 -19.29
CA GLU A 145 -71.61 -18.37 -17.85
C GLU A 145 -70.15 -18.71 -17.58
N VAL A 146 -69.31 -17.69 -17.40
CA VAL A 146 -67.85 -17.87 -17.24
C VAL A 146 -67.36 -17.21 -15.95
N GLY A 147 -66.89 -18.00 -15.00
CA GLY A 147 -66.29 -17.48 -13.77
C GLY A 147 -64.81 -17.82 -13.67
N GLY A 148 -64.03 -16.91 -13.09
CA GLY A 148 -62.60 -17.15 -12.88
C GLY A 148 -62.31 -18.34 -11.97
N LEU A 149 -63.20 -18.63 -11.01
CA LEU A 149 -63.10 -19.77 -10.10
C LEU A 149 -64.20 -20.80 -10.36
N MET A 150 -65.46 -20.34 -10.48
CA MET A 150 -66.65 -21.20 -10.66
C MET A 150 -67.58 -20.70 -11.75
N GLY A 151 -68.10 -21.59 -12.60
CA GLY A 151 -69.14 -21.20 -13.58
C GLY A 151 -70.46 -20.88 -12.88
N SER A 152 -70.98 -21.81 -12.08
CA SER A 152 -72.21 -21.61 -11.32
C SER A 152 -72.06 -22.13 -9.88
N ASN A 153 -72.54 -21.35 -8.91
CA ASN A 153 -72.65 -21.72 -7.51
C ASN A 153 -74.11 -21.67 -7.05
N ASN A 154 -74.76 -22.83 -7.04
CA ASN A 154 -76.15 -22.99 -6.65
C ASN A 154 -76.33 -23.76 -5.32
N GLY A 155 -75.24 -23.99 -4.58
CA GLY A 155 -75.24 -24.73 -3.32
C GLY A 155 -75.40 -23.84 -2.08
N ASN A 156 -75.82 -24.45 -0.97
CA ASN A 156 -75.81 -23.83 0.37
C ASN A 156 -74.41 -23.82 1.02
N GLY A 157 -73.43 -24.49 0.41
CA GLY A 157 -72.05 -24.58 0.91
C GLY A 157 -71.34 -23.22 0.93
N LEU A 158 -70.35 -23.12 1.80
CA LEU A 158 -69.59 -21.88 2.03
C LEU A 158 -68.23 -21.98 1.34
N ILE A 159 -67.97 -21.06 0.41
CA ILE A 159 -66.67 -20.93 -0.26
C ILE A 159 -65.78 -19.94 0.50
N TYR A 160 -64.62 -20.38 0.97
CA TYR A 160 -63.69 -19.58 1.79
C TYR A 160 -62.25 -19.53 1.25
N PHE A 161 -61.53 -18.45 1.57
CA PHE A 161 -60.08 -18.31 1.40
C PHE A 161 -59.56 -18.76 0.03
N SER A 162 -60.30 -18.41 -1.02
CA SER A 162 -60.03 -18.87 -2.37
C SER A 162 -59.87 -17.72 -3.33
N TYR A 163 -59.18 -17.93 -4.45
CA TYR A 163 -58.97 -16.86 -5.42
C TYR A 163 -58.93 -17.27 -6.88
N ALA A 164 -59.17 -16.29 -7.75
CA ALA A 164 -58.92 -16.42 -9.19
C ALA A 164 -58.04 -15.27 -9.70
N ASN A 165 -57.02 -15.62 -10.48
CA ASN A 165 -56.15 -14.65 -11.16
C ASN A 165 -55.89 -15.00 -12.63
N GLY A 166 -56.63 -15.96 -13.19
CA GLY A 166 -56.64 -16.24 -14.62
C GLY A 166 -57.58 -15.32 -15.39
N ARG A 167 -57.24 -14.99 -16.64
CA ARG A 167 -58.07 -14.16 -17.52
C ARG A 167 -59.45 -14.80 -17.76
N VAL A 168 -60.53 -14.04 -17.61
CA VAL A 168 -61.91 -14.51 -17.82
C VAL A 168 -62.50 -13.83 -19.06
N LEU A 169 -63.03 -14.61 -19.99
CA LEU A 169 -63.63 -14.13 -21.23
C LEU A 169 -64.99 -14.79 -21.51
N ALA A 170 -66.06 -13.98 -21.49
CA ALA A 170 -67.40 -14.35 -21.94
C ALA A 170 -67.91 -13.34 -22.98
N PRO A 171 -67.72 -13.57 -24.29
CA PRO A 171 -68.01 -12.56 -25.33
C PRO A 171 -69.49 -12.16 -25.42
N VAL A 172 -70.41 -13.06 -25.07
CA VAL A 172 -71.87 -12.87 -25.22
C VAL A 172 -72.65 -13.17 -23.94
N GLY A 173 -71.94 -13.51 -22.86
CA GLY A 173 -72.52 -14.04 -21.63
C GLY A 173 -72.12 -13.26 -20.39
N GLN A 174 -72.48 -13.80 -19.23
CA GLN A 174 -72.13 -13.27 -17.93
C GLN A 174 -70.72 -13.74 -17.55
N ALA A 175 -69.88 -12.79 -17.14
CA ALA A 175 -68.55 -13.06 -16.62
C ALA A 175 -68.43 -12.57 -15.18
N GLY A 176 -67.84 -13.40 -14.31
CA GLY A 176 -67.49 -13.03 -12.95
C GLY A 176 -66.01 -13.26 -12.66
N GLY A 177 -65.40 -12.36 -11.90
CA GLY A 177 -64.02 -12.50 -11.46
C GLY A 177 -63.79 -13.78 -10.63
N LEU A 178 -64.76 -14.13 -9.77
CA LEU A 178 -64.82 -15.39 -9.06
C LEU A 178 -65.86 -16.34 -9.66
N ILE A 179 -67.12 -15.92 -9.76
CA ILE A 179 -68.24 -16.82 -10.09
C ILE A 179 -69.12 -16.24 -11.18
N ALA A 180 -69.48 -16.96 -12.24
CA ALA A 180 -70.39 -16.39 -13.24
C ALA A 180 -71.79 -16.13 -12.67
N VAL A 181 -72.42 -17.17 -12.12
CA VAL A 181 -73.76 -17.10 -11.49
C VAL A 181 -73.68 -17.60 -10.05
N ASN A 182 -74.01 -16.75 -9.08
CA ASN A 182 -73.93 -17.08 -7.65
C ASN A 182 -75.28 -16.94 -6.92
N THR A 183 -75.86 -18.06 -6.48
CA THR A 183 -76.98 -18.06 -5.53
C THR A 183 -76.61 -18.62 -4.16
N GLY A 184 -75.36 -19.05 -3.98
CA GLY A 184 -74.81 -19.55 -2.72
C GLY A 184 -73.97 -18.52 -1.97
N ASN A 185 -73.24 -18.99 -0.95
CA ASN A 185 -72.39 -18.16 -0.09
C ASN A 185 -70.92 -18.25 -0.47
N VAL A 186 -70.33 -17.13 -0.85
CA VAL A 186 -68.87 -16.95 -0.94
C VAL A 186 -68.46 -16.00 0.18
N ASN A 187 -67.30 -16.21 0.79
CA ASN A 187 -66.77 -15.35 1.85
C ASN A 187 -65.24 -15.34 1.84
N LEU A 188 -64.62 -14.23 2.24
CA LEU A 188 -63.17 -14.06 2.37
C LEU A 188 -62.35 -14.52 1.14
N SER A 189 -62.97 -14.57 -0.03
CA SER A 189 -62.38 -15.01 -1.30
C SER A 189 -62.25 -13.80 -2.23
N VAL A 190 -61.19 -13.76 -3.03
CA VAL A 190 -60.81 -12.56 -3.79
C VAL A 190 -60.48 -12.91 -5.23
N TRP A 191 -60.61 -11.95 -6.14
CA TRP A 191 -60.09 -12.11 -7.50
C TRP A 191 -59.16 -10.96 -7.84
N ASP A 192 -58.23 -11.24 -8.74
CA ASP A 192 -57.40 -10.21 -9.35
C ASP A 192 -58.22 -9.49 -10.42
N ILE A 193 -58.62 -8.25 -10.15
CA ILE A 193 -59.45 -7.44 -11.05
C ILE A 193 -58.76 -7.26 -12.42
N GLN A 194 -57.45 -7.07 -12.42
CA GLN A 194 -56.68 -6.75 -13.62
C GLN A 194 -56.36 -8.03 -14.41
N ALA A 195 -55.95 -9.10 -13.73
CA ALA A 195 -55.61 -10.35 -14.39
C ALA A 195 -56.86 -11.06 -14.96
N THR A 196 -57.96 -11.08 -14.20
CA THR A 196 -59.24 -11.63 -14.69
C THR A 196 -59.89 -10.76 -15.75
N GLY A 197 -59.66 -9.44 -15.70
CA GLY A 197 -60.36 -8.44 -16.52
C GLY A 197 -61.78 -8.16 -16.06
N GLN A 198 -62.19 -8.61 -14.87
CA GLN A 198 -63.56 -8.50 -14.37
C GLN A 198 -63.65 -7.50 -13.21
N ALA A 199 -64.56 -6.54 -13.31
CA ALA A 199 -64.79 -5.53 -12.27
C ALA A 199 -65.60 -6.07 -11.08
N ASN A 200 -66.40 -7.12 -11.29
CA ASN A 200 -67.29 -7.69 -10.29
C ASN A 200 -66.89 -9.13 -9.95
N SER A 201 -67.14 -9.53 -8.70
CA SER A 201 -66.96 -10.92 -8.24
C SER A 201 -67.84 -11.89 -9.02
N ALA A 202 -69.09 -11.49 -9.27
CA ALA A 202 -70.04 -12.29 -10.02
C ALA A 202 -70.71 -11.56 -11.17
N GLY A 203 -71.03 -12.32 -12.23
CA GLY A 203 -71.74 -11.83 -13.42
C GLY A 203 -73.25 -11.70 -13.18
N ALA A 204 -73.83 -12.60 -12.38
CA ALA A 204 -75.15 -12.46 -11.76
C ALA A 204 -75.17 -13.09 -10.37
N CYS A 205 -76.02 -12.57 -9.48
CA CYS A 205 -76.14 -13.05 -8.11
C CYS A 205 -77.54 -12.86 -7.52
N SER A 206 -77.93 -13.76 -6.62
CA SER A 206 -79.16 -13.67 -5.82
C SER A 206 -78.95 -14.35 -4.46
N PRO A 207 -78.90 -13.61 -3.32
CA PRO A 207 -79.05 -12.16 -3.17
C PRO A 207 -77.81 -11.36 -3.63
N ALA A 208 -77.88 -10.02 -3.57
CA ALA A 208 -76.96 -9.07 -4.21
C ALA A 208 -75.44 -9.32 -3.96
N CYS A 209 -74.61 -8.94 -4.94
CA CYS A 209 -73.18 -9.24 -5.05
C CYS A 209 -72.27 -8.41 -4.12
N ASN A 210 -72.80 -7.81 -3.06
CA ASN A 210 -72.24 -6.62 -2.42
C ASN A 210 -71.21 -6.86 -1.29
N ASN A 211 -70.71 -8.09 -1.12
CA ASN A 211 -69.77 -8.45 -0.04
C ASN A 211 -68.40 -8.98 -0.53
N TYR A 212 -67.99 -8.66 -1.76
CA TYR A 212 -66.77 -9.20 -2.35
C TYR A 212 -65.77 -8.11 -2.77
N ASP A 213 -64.60 -8.10 -2.14
CA ASP A 213 -63.50 -7.21 -2.49
C ASP A 213 -62.60 -7.84 -3.55
N GLY A 214 -62.66 -7.31 -4.77
CA GLY A 214 -61.62 -7.56 -5.76
C GLY A 214 -60.33 -6.84 -5.35
N VAL A 215 -59.19 -7.40 -5.71
CA VAL A 215 -57.88 -6.82 -5.40
C VAL A 215 -57.10 -6.59 -6.70
N SER A 216 -56.19 -5.62 -6.68
CA SER A 216 -55.24 -5.42 -7.79
C SER A 216 -54.19 -6.53 -7.83
N THR A 217 -53.53 -6.73 -8.97
CA THR A 217 -52.38 -7.64 -9.12
C THR A 217 -51.26 -7.34 -8.13
N ALA A 218 -51.01 -6.05 -7.84
CA ALA A 218 -50.03 -5.67 -6.83
C ALA A 218 -50.47 -6.12 -5.42
N GLN A 219 -51.74 -5.93 -5.07
CA GLN A 219 -52.29 -6.38 -3.78
C GLN A 219 -52.34 -7.91 -3.67
N MET A 220 -52.53 -8.65 -4.77
CA MET A 220 -52.43 -10.11 -4.82
C MET A 220 -51.04 -10.60 -4.39
N MET A 221 -50.00 -9.78 -4.54
CA MET A 221 -48.61 -10.14 -4.20
C MET A 221 -48.16 -9.60 -2.83
N GLN A 222 -49.10 -9.15 -1.98
CA GLN A 222 -48.81 -8.58 -0.66
C GLN A 222 -49.47 -9.40 0.45
N ALA A 223 -48.69 -9.93 1.40
CA ALA A 223 -49.24 -10.75 2.49
C ALA A 223 -50.25 -9.98 3.35
N ALA A 224 -50.01 -8.69 3.58
CA ALA A 224 -50.90 -7.83 4.35
C ALA A 224 -52.33 -7.80 3.79
N THR A 225 -52.51 -7.87 2.47
CA THR A 225 -53.84 -7.88 1.82
C THR A 225 -54.71 -9.04 2.32
N PHE A 226 -54.10 -10.20 2.54
CA PHE A 226 -54.78 -11.45 2.87
C PHE A 226 -54.84 -11.67 4.39
N ILE A 227 -53.77 -11.35 5.11
CA ILE A 227 -53.74 -11.40 6.59
C ILE A 227 -54.86 -10.53 7.17
N ASN A 228 -55.04 -9.31 6.64
CA ASN A 228 -56.11 -8.40 7.08
C ASN A 228 -57.53 -8.93 6.77
N ARG A 229 -57.64 -9.92 5.86
CA ARG A 229 -58.89 -10.62 5.51
C ARG A 229 -59.04 -11.97 6.23
N GLY A 230 -58.15 -12.27 7.19
CA GLY A 230 -58.19 -13.48 7.99
C GLY A 230 -57.55 -14.72 7.34
N TRP A 231 -56.85 -14.57 6.22
CA TRP A 231 -56.12 -15.68 5.61
C TRP A 231 -54.90 -16.06 6.45
N SER A 232 -54.63 -17.36 6.54
CA SER A 232 -53.47 -17.91 7.25
C SER A 232 -52.23 -17.89 6.35
N ILE A 233 -51.54 -16.74 6.26
CA ILE A 233 -50.31 -16.56 5.47
C ILE A 233 -49.06 -16.76 6.34
N ALA A 234 -48.16 -17.66 5.93
CA ALA A 234 -46.85 -17.83 6.57
C ALA A 234 -45.82 -16.80 6.05
N SER A 235 -45.20 -16.06 6.97
CA SER A 235 -44.16 -15.08 6.61
C SER A 235 -42.78 -15.71 6.36
N SER A 236 -42.57 -16.97 6.77
CA SER A 236 -41.40 -17.80 6.41
C SER A 236 -41.76 -19.28 6.46
N GLY A 237 -40.96 -20.15 5.82
CA GLY A 237 -41.18 -21.59 5.84
C GLY A 237 -41.10 -22.24 7.23
N SER A 238 -40.52 -21.56 8.21
CA SER A 238 -40.48 -22.01 9.61
C SER A 238 -41.72 -21.63 10.43
N GLN A 239 -42.66 -20.87 9.86
CA GLN A 239 -43.87 -20.41 10.55
C GLN A 239 -45.11 -21.21 10.12
N PRO A 240 -46.14 -21.32 10.98
CA PRO A 240 -47.42 -21.92 10.60
C PRO A 240 -48.17 -21.03 9.60
N GLY A 241 -49.00 -21.64 8.77
CA GLY A 241 -49.80 -20.96 7.75
C GLY A 241 -50.24 -21.93 6.65
N HIS A 242 -51.39 -21.70 6.01
CA HIS A 242 -51.87 -22.48 4.86
C HIS A 242 -51.26 -21.97 3.55
N TRP A 243 -50.99 -20.67 3.49
CA TRP A 243 -50.58 -19.99 2.27
C TRP A 243 -49.19 -19.36 2.41
N ARG A 244 -48.48 -19.23 1.30
CA ARG A 244 -47.18 -18.56 1.19
C ARG A 244 -47.27 -17.42 0.17
N ILE A 245 -46.80 -16.24 0.54
CA ILE A 245 -46.56 -15.15 -0.41
C ILE A 245 -45.09 -14.79 -0.35
N TYR A 246 -44.44 -14.78 -1.51
CA TYR A 246 -43.16 -14.11 -1.70
C TYR A 246 -43.46 -12.67 -2.10
N GLU A 247 -43.27 -11.75 -1.15
CA GLU A 247 -43.67 -10.33 -1.26
C GLU A 247 -43.23 -9.71 -2.60
N GLY A 248 -44.21 -9.23 -3.36
CA GLY A 248 -44.00 -8.61 -4.67
C GLY A 248 -43.70 -9.57 -5.83
N PHE A 249 -43.60 -10.89 -5.59
CA PHE A 249 -43.28 -11.88 -6.62
C PHE A 249 -44.43 -12.83 -6.94
N THR A 250 -45.21 -13.26 -5.94
CA THR A 250 -46.21 -14.32 -6.13
C THR A 250 -47.56 -13.95 -5.55
N ALA A 251 -48.64 -14.40 -6.20
CA ALA A 251 -49.93 -14.58 -5.53
C ALA A 251 -49.81 -15.62 -4.39
N PRO A 252 -50.82 -15.78 -3.51
CA PRO A 252 -50.79 -16.83 -2.49
C PRO A 252 -50.58 -18.22 -3.11
N LEU A 253 -49.54 -18.91 -2.65
CA LEU A 253 -49.23 -20.29 -3.00
C LEU A 253 -49.70 -21.21 -1.88
N LEU A 254 -50.32 -22.33 -2.22
CA LEU A 254 -50.71 -23.35 -1.25
C LEU A 254 -49.46 -24.02 -0.68
N ARG A 255 -49.25 -23.96 0.64
CA ARG A 255 -48.05 -24.52 1.27
C ARG A 255 -48.01 -26.04 1.25
N SER A 256 -49.16 -26.69 1.15
CA SER A 256 -49.29 -28.14 1.04
C SER A 256 -48.54 -28.74 -0.16
N PHE A 257 -48.23 -27.94 -1.20
CA PHE A 257 -47.44 -28.37 -2.36
C PHE A 257 -45.99 -27.86 -2.37
N LEU A 258 -45.58 -27.07 -1.37
CA LEU A 258 -44.24 -26.51 -1.32
C LEU A 258 -43.30 -27.45 -0.54
N THR A 259 -42.10 -27.65 -1.08
CA THR A 259 -41.04 -28.41 -0.40
C THR A 259 -40.25 -27.49 0.53
N PRO A 260 -40.11 -27.78 1.84
CA PRO A 260 -39.29 -26.95 2.73
C PRO A 260 -37.84 -26.80 2.23
N LEU A 261 -37.32 -25.57 2.21
CA LEU A 261 -35.92 -25.30 1.86
C LEU A 261 -35.34 -24.21 2.76
N VAL A 262 -34.31 -24.57 3.53
CA VAL A 262 -33.54 -23.62 4.33
C VAL A 262 -32.42 -23.06 3.45
N LEU A 263 -32.45 -21.75 3.25
CA LEU A 263 -31.38 -21.00 2.61
C LEU A 263 -30.17 -20.93 3.54
N THR A 264 -28.98 -20.98 2.95
CA THR A 264 -27.71 -20.90 3.67
C THR A 264 -26.83 -19.76 3.15
N ASP A 265 -26.25 -19.00 4.08
CA ASP A 265 -25.24 -17.99 3.77
C ASP A 265 -23.98 -18.62 3.16
N THR A 266 -23.29 -17.86 2.30
CA THR A 266 -22.09 -18.27 1.60
C THR A 266 -20.97 -17.27 1.88
N THR A 267 -19.79 -17.76 2.27
CA THR A 267 -18.57 -16.94 2.42
C THR A 267 -17.53 -17.37 1.42
N VAL A 268 -16.94 -16.42 0.71
CA VAL A 268 -15.91 -16.63 -0.31
C VAL A 268 -14.84 -15.54 -0.20
N THR A 269 -13.65 -15.81 -0.71
CA THR A 269 -12.58 -14.80 -0.78
C THR A 269 -12.65 -14.05 -2.12
N TYR A 270 -12.33 -12.76 -2.10
CA TYR A 270 -12.23 -11.93 -3.30
C TYR A 270 -11.32 -12.55 -4.37
N ASN A 271 -11.79 -12.56 -5.62
CA ASN A 271 -11.08 -13.14 -6.77
C ASN A 271 -11.28 -12.33 -8.08
N ALA A 272 -11.72 -11.07 -7.98
CA ALA A 272 -12.08 -10.18 -9.08
C ALA A 272 -13.25 -10.62 -10.00
N GLN A 273 -13.89 -11.77 -9.75
CA GLN A 273 -15.07 -12.22 -10.50
C GLN A 273 -16.37 -11.87 -9.78
N VAL A 274 -17.49 -11.87 -10.52
CA VAL A 274 -18.82 -11.82 -9.90
C VAL A 274 -19.07 -13.18 -9.25
N GLN A 275 -19.32 -13.16 -7.96
CA GLN A 275 -19.62 -14.34 -7.14
C GLN A 275 -21.11 -14.31 -6.79
N THR A 276 -21.73 -15.49 -6.68
CA THR A 276 -23.13 -15.64 -6.29
C THR A 276 -23.23 -16.56 -5.09
N THR A 277 -24.36 -16.53 -4.38
CA THR A 277 -24.66 -17.62 -3.45
C THR A 277 -24.93 -18.90 -4.26
N GLY A 278 -24.37 -20.03 -3.81
CA GLY A 278 -24.57 -21.33 -4.47
C GLY A 278 -25.98 -21.89 -4.30
N THR A 279 -26.85 -21.20 -3.56
CA THR A 279 -28.13 -21.72 -3.06
C THR A 279 -29.13 -22.09 -4.16
N ALA A 280 -29.09 -21.42 -5.32
CA ALA A 280 -29.95 -21.74 -6.47
C ALA A 280 -29.45 -22.91 -7.34
N GLN A 281 -28.20 -23.36 -7.14
CA GLN A 281 -27.63 -24.41 -7.97
C GLN A 281 -28.35 -25.75 -7.72
N GLY A 282 -28.89 -26.34 -8.78
CA GLY A 282 -29.64 -27.60 -8.70
C GLY A 282 -31.05 -27.48 -8.09
N LYS A 283 -31.57 -26.26 -7.95
CA LYS A 283 -32.90 -25.96 -7.41
C LYS A 283 -33.73 -25.21 -8.47
N PRO A 284 -34.34 -25.89 -9.46
CA PRO A 284 -34.92 -25.25 -10.64
C PRO A 284 -36.08 -24.29 -10.33
N GLU A 285 -36.80 -24.53 -9.23
CA GLU A 285 -37.92 -23.68 -8.77
C GLU A 285 -37.49 -22.61 -7.76
N LEU A 286 -36.20 -22.53 -7.39
CA LEU A 286 -35.69 -21.43 -6.58
C LEU A 286 -35.27 -20.30 -7.52
N LEU A 287 -36.03 -19.22 -7.49
CA LEU A 287 -35.88 -18.07 -8.36
C LEU A 287 -35.22 -16.92 -7.62
N GLY A 288 -34.50 -16.08 -8.37
CA GLY A 288 -33.72 -14.97 -7.81
C GLY A 288 -32.22 -15.29 -7.66
N THR A 289 -31.43 -14.25 -7.41
CA THR A 289 -30.00 -14.39 -7.17
C THR A 289 -29.48 -13.28 -6.28
N VAL A 290 -28.49 -13.60 -5.46
CA VAL A 290 -27.62 -12.61 -4.82
C VAL A 290 -26.24 -12.73 -5.43
N SER A 291 -25.69 -11.60 -5.85
CA SER A 291 -24.37 -11.54 -6.43
C SER A 291 -23.60 -10.31 -5.95
N GLY A 292 -22.28 -10.45 -5.94
CA GLY A 292 -21.35 -9.41 -5.55
C GLY A 292 -20.00 -9.63 -6.22
N ARG A 293 -19.20 -8.57 -6.34
CA ARG A 293 -17.83 -8.67 -6.88
C ARG A 293 -16.79 -8.27 -5.84
N ASN A 294 -17.08 -7.17 -5.12
CA ASN A 294 -16.17 -6.57 -4.17
C ASN A 294 -16.41 -7.09 -2.76
N VAL A 295 -15.41 -6.97 -1.90
CA VAL A 295 -15.51 -7.31 -0.47
C VAL A 295 -16.70 -6.62 0.18
N GLY A 296 -17.44 -7.38 0.98
CA GLY A 296 -18.64 -6.93 1.66
C GLY A 296 -19.68 -8.04 1.80
N THR A 297 -20.78 -7.71 2.48
CA THR A 297 -21.92 -8.61 2.65
C THR A 297 -23.08 -8.14 1.77
N TYR A 298 -23.56 -9.04 0.93
CA TYR A 298 -24.70 -8.84 0.03
C TYR A 298 -25.86 -9.66 0.58
N TYR A 299 -26.91 -8.98 1.02
CA TYR A 299 -28.02 -9.64 1.70
C TYR A 299 -28.91 -10.41 0.72
N GLY A 300 -29.25 -11.63 1.11
CA GLY A 300 -30.22 -12.48 0.43
C GLY A 300 -31.29 -12.92 1.41
N ASP A 301 -32.45 -12.29 1.30
CA ASP A 301 -33.65 -12.64 2.05
C ASP A 301 -34.79 -12.98 1.07
N SER A 302 -35.98 -13.17 1.62
CA SER A 302 -37.21 -13.43 0.86
C SER A 302 -37.65 -12.27 -0.06
N SER A 303 -36.95 -11.13 -0.07
CA SER A 303 -37.17 -10.06 -1.05
C SER A 303 -36.38 -10.25 -2.35
N ARG A 304 -35.46 -11.23 -2.38
CA ARG A 304 -34.65 -11.54 -3.56
C ARG A 304 -34.83 -12.97 -4.04
N TYR A 305 -35.09 -13.89 -3.12
CA TYR A 305 -35.42 -15.28 -3.45
C TYR A 305 -36.92 -15.55 -3.30
N TYR A 306 -37.47 -16.25 -4.29
CA TYR A 306 -38.86 -16.66 -4.32
C TYR A 306 -39.01 -18.01 -5.03
N SER A 307 -40.21 -18.57 -5.00
CA SER A 307 -40.49 -19.86 -5.63
C SER A 307 -41.91 -19.91 -6.23
N SER A 308 -42.24 -20.98 -6.94
CA SER A 308 -43.55 -21.22 -7.57
C SER A 308 -44.38 -22.23 -6.75
N GLN A 309 -45.64 -22.47 -7.15
CA GLN A 309 -46.58 -23.34 -6.43
C GLN A 309 -46.05 -24.76 -6.16
N LEU A 310 -45.25 -25.33 -7.05
CA LEU A 310 -44.70 -26.68 -6.91
C LEU A 310 -43.21 -26.64 -6.52
N GLY A 311 -42.75 -25.48 -6.06
CA GLY A 311 -41.38 -25.22 -5.68
C GLY A 311 -41.15 -25.38 -4.19
N TYR A 312 -40.58 -24.35 -3.58
CA TYR A 312 -40.03 -24.40 -2.23
C TYR A 312 -40.74 -23.45 -1.27
N ASP A 313 -40.79 -23.85 0.01
CA ASP A 313 -41.15 -22.99 1.13
C ASP A 313 -39.88 -22.52 1.84
N LEU A 314 -39.47 -21.29 1.53
CA LEU A 314 -38.15 -20.77 1.91
C LEU A 314 -38.09 -20.28 3.35
N SER A 315 -37.01 -20.63 4.05
CA SER A 315 -36.62 -20.08 5.36
C SER A 315 -35.12 -19.78 5.41
N GLY A 316 -34.65 -19.13 6.48
CA GLY A 316 -33.24 -18.73 6.61
C GLY A 316 -32.84 -17.55 5.72
N THR A 317 -31.54 -17.39 5.50
CA THR A 317 -30.94 -16.35 4.66
C THR A 317 -29.95 -16.95 3.67
N ALA A 318 -29.76 -16.28 2.53
CA ALA A 318 -28.74 -16.58 1.53
C ALA A 318 -27.86 -15.34 1.33
N ASN A 319 -27.23 -14.87 2.39
CA ASN A 319 -26.28 -13.77 2.31
C ASN A 319 -24.99 -14.25 1.64
N LEU A 320 -24.39 -13.41 0.79
CA LEU A 320 -23.06 -13.60 0.26
C LEU A 320 -22.08 -12.69 0.99
N THR A 321 -21.08 -13.25 1.66
CA THR A 321 -19.98 -12.50 2.24
C THR A 321 -18.72 -12.73 1.41
N ILE A 322 -18.19 -11.65 0.82
CA ILE A 322 -16.91 -11.65 0.12
C ILE A 322 -15.86 -11.11 1.08
N GLU A 323 -14.95 -11.97 1.52
CA GLU A 323 -13.83 -11.63 2.40
C GLU A 323 -12.64 -11.12 1.61
N LYS A 324 -11.79 -10.33 2.29
CA LYS A 324 -10.57 -9.77 1.72
C LYS A 324 -9.60 -10.85 1.29
N ALA A 325 -8.98 -10.68 0.13
CA ALA A 325 -7.81 -11.45 -0.25
C ALA A 325 -6.57 -10.98 0.52
N SER A 326 -5.71 -11.89 0.94
CA SER A 326 -4.49 -11.55 1.68
C SER A 326 -3.31 -11.38 0.74
N ILE A 327 -2.59 -10.26 0.87
CA ILE A 327 -1.30 -10.04 0.22
C ILE A 327 -0.25 -9.57 1.22
N THR A 328 1.00 -9.93 0.96
CA THR A 328 2.18 -9.41 1.64
C THR A 328 2.98 -8.59 0.65
N VAL A 329 3.28 -7.36 1.03
CA VAL A 329 3.95 -6.38 0.19
C VAL A 329 5.33 -6.04 0.77
N GLY A 330 6.33 -6.02 -0.09
CA GLY A 330 7.68 -5.57 0.23
C GLY A 330 8.22 -4.68 -0.88
N THR A 331 9.55 -4.68 -1.02
CA THR A 331 10.27 -4.03 -2.13
C THR A 331 11.30 -4.99 -2.68
N ASP A 332 11.65 -4.81 -3.94
CA ASP A 332 12.86 -5.38 -4.53
C ASP A 332 14.13 -4.81 -3.87
N ASN A 333 15.28 -5.39 -4.18
CA ASN A 333 16.56 -4.98 -3.63
C ASN A 333 16.90 -3.55 -4.04
N ILE A 334 17.17 -2.70 -3.05
CA ILE A 334 17.57 -1.31 -3.26
C ILE A 334 19.06 -1.16 -3.02
N ILE A 335 19.73 -0.44 -3.90
CA ILE A 335 21.13 -0.05 -3.75
C ILE A 335 21.18 1.47 -3.74
N LYS A 336 21.74 2.07 -2.69
CA LYS A 336 21.99 3.52 -2.63
C LYS A 336 23.43 3.83 -2.25
N THR A 337 23.89 5.04 -2.52
CA THR A 337 25.14 5.56 -1.94
C THR A 337 24.81 6.30 -0.64
N TYR A 338 25.71 6.24 0.34
CA TYR A 338 25.53 6.91 1.62
C TYR A 338 25.28 8.42 1.45
N ASP A 339 24.19 8.89 2.05
CA ASP A 339 23.72 10.28 2.01
C ASP A 339 23.30 10.80 3.41
N GLY A 340 23.50 9.98 4.45
CA GLY A 340 23.11 10.25 5.83
C GLY A 340 21.63 10.06 6.16
N GLY A 341 20.78 9.67 5.20
CA GLY A 341 19.35 9.47 5.37
C GLY A 341 18.90 8.01 5.30
N LEU A 342 17.77 7.72 5.95
CA LEU A 342 17.14 6.39 5.91
C LEU A 342 16.31 6.15 4.65
N SER A 343 15.92 7.21 3.92
CA SER A 343 15.05 7.08 2.74
C SER A 343 15.67 6.18 1.67
N ALA A 344 14.83 5.34 1.08
CA ALA A 344 15.17 4.45 -0.01
C ALA A 344 14.23 4.71 -1.21
N PHE A 345 14.78 4.69 -2.42
CA PHE A 345 13.98 4.78 -3.65
C PHE A 345 13.68 3.36 -4.14
N GLY A 346 12.45 2.91 -3.89
CA GLY A 346 11.97 1.58 -4.22
C GLY A 346 10.58 1.61 -4.87
N SER A 347 10.07 0.42 -5.18
CA SER A 347 8.70 0.24 -5.66
C SER A 347 8.07 -0.92 -4.92
N ALA A 348 6.77 -0.81 -4.66
CA ALA A 348 6.04 -1.83 -3.93
C ALA A 348 5.88 -3.08 -4.79
N ALA A 349 6.19 -4.24 -4.22
CA ALA A 349 6.07 -5.53 -4.89
C ALA A 349 5.29 -6.51 -4.01
N VAL A 350 4.45 -7.35 -4.63
CA VAL A 350 3.81 -8.46 -3.92
C VAL A 350 4.84 -9.55 -3.71
N VAL A 351 5.13 -9.86 -2.45
CA VAL A 351 6.08 -10.90 -2.03
C VAL A 351 5.39 -12.11 -1.40
N GLY A 352 4.08 -12.02 -1.17
CA GLY A 352 3.23 -13.14 -0.75
C GLY A 352 1.78 -12.91 -1.16
N GLY A 353 1.06 -13.98 -1.53
CA GLY A 353 -0.29 -13.89 -2.08
C GLY A 353 -0.30 -13.47 -3.56
N SER A 354 -1.43 -12.95 -4.05
CA SER A 354 -1.57 -12.48 -5.43
C SER A 354 -2.62 -11.38 -5.55
N LEU A 355 -2.38 -10.46 -6.48
CA LEU A 355 -3.41 -9.55 -6.99
C LEU A 355 -4.22 -10.28 -8.07
N PHE A 356 -5.49 -9.91 -8.20
CA PHE A 356 -6.43 -10.50 -9.15
C PHE A 356 -6.79 -9.52 -10.26
N GLY A 357 -7.07 -10.04 -11.46
CA GLY A 357 -7.55 -9.24 -12.59
C GLY A 357 -6.61 -8.10 -12.97
N SER A 358 -7.13 -6.87 -12.91
CA SER A 358 -6.41 -5.63 -13.23
C SER A 358 -5.90 -4.88 -12.00
N ASP A 359 -5.98 -5.48 -10.81
CA ASP A 359 -5.60 -4.82 -9.57
C ASP A 359 -4.10 -4.56 -9.53
N SER A 360 -3.70 -3.43 -8.96
CA SER A 360 -2.29 -3.00 -8.92
C SER A 360 -1.92 -2.35 -7.59
N LEU A 361 -0.63 -2.36 -7.26
CA LEU A 361 -0.10 -1.61 -6.12
C LEU A 361 0.17 -0.16 -6.53
N GLY A 362 0.02 0.77 -5.60
CA GLY A 362 0.37 2.18 -5.76
C GLY A 362 0.98 2.77 -4.49
N GLY A 363 1.78 3.83 -4.65
CA GLY A 363 2.45 4.50 -3.54
C GLY A 363 3.56 3.65 -2.92
N GLY A 364 3.69 3.72 -1.59
CA GLY A 364 4.75 3.07 -0.83
C GLY A 364 5.79 4.05 -0.28
N SER A 365 6.22 3.81 0.95
CA SER A 365 7.33 4.47 1.63
C SER A 365 8.34 3.41 2.04
N PHE A 366 9.59 3.61 1.63
CA PHE A 366 10.68 2.67 1.82
C PHE A 366 11.80 3.34 2.60
N ALA A 367 12.28 2.68 3.64
CA ALA A 367 13.34 3.19 4.48
C ALA A 367 14.27 2.08 4.95
N PHE A 368 15.58 2.30 4.86
CA PHE A 368 16.55 1.49 5.56
C PHE A 368 16.31 1.60 7.07
N THR A 369 16.46 0.51 7.81
CA THR A 369 16.39 0.52 9.29
C THR A 369 17.62 1.17 9.92
N ASP A 370 18.72 1.25 9.17
CA ASP A 370 19.99 1.86 9.55
C ASP A 370 20.60 2.58 8.33
N LYS A 371 20.97 3.85 8.52
CA LYS A 371 21.53 4.71 7.47
C LYS A 371 22.97 4.35 7.09
N ASN A 372 23.67 3.62 7.94
CA ASN A 372 25.10 3.35 7.77
C ASN A 372 25.36 2.17 6.84
N VAL A 373 26.45 2.25 6.07
CA VAL A 373 26.88 1.22 5.10
C VAL A 373 26.90 -0.17 5.72
N GLY A 374 27.52 -0.31 6.90
CA GLY A 374 27.59 -1.57 7.64
C GLY A 374 28.31 -2.71 6.90
N ILE A 375 28.20 -3.93 7.43
CA ILE A 375 28.71 -5.16 6.81
C ILE A 375 27.51 -5.97 6.30
N GLY A 376 27.55 -6.41 5.04
CA GLY A 376 26.52 -7.24 4.43
C GLY A 376 25.28 -6.47 3.99
N ASN A 377 24.19 -7.20 3.77
CA ASN A 377 22.92 -6.61 3.35
C ASN A 377 22.26 -5.82 4.48
N LYS A 378 21.45 -4.86 4.09
CA LYS A 378 20.69 -3.95 4.94
C LYS A 378 19.20 -4.21 4.77
N THR A 379 18.46 -3.94 5.84
CA THR A 379 17.02 -4.11 5.87
C THR A 379 16.31 -2.84 5.43
N VAL A 380 15.34 -2.97 4.52
CA VAL A 380 14.43 -1.90 4.11
C VAL A 380 13.01 -2.27 4.52
N THR A 381 12.36 -1.40 5.28
CA THR A 381 10.96 -1.54 5.65
C THR A 381 10.07 -0.96 4.57
N THR A 382 8.88 -1.55 4.41
CA THR A 382 7.86 -1.10 3.45
C THR A 382 6.61 -0.68 4.22
N SER A 383 6.01 0.45 3.85
CA SER A 383 4.77 0.94 4.44
C SER A 383 3.98 1.82 3.47
N GLY A 384 2.73 2.15 3.79
CA GLY A 384 1.95 3.14 3.04
C GLY A 384 1.62 2.74 1.60
N VAL A 385 1.56 1.44 1.31
CA VAL A 385 1.16 0.94 0.00
C VAL A 385 -0.36 0.91 -0.08
N THR A 386 -0.88 1.36 -1.21
CA THR A 386 -2.30 1.31 -1.57
C THR A 386 -2.54 0.24 -2.61
N VAL A 387 -3.74 -0.34 -2.63
CA VAL A 387 -4.16 -1.25 -3.69
C VAL A 387 -5.22 -0.56 -4.53
N ASN A 388 -4.94 -0.41 -5.82
CA ASN A 388 -5.88 0.09 -6.80
C ASN A 388 -6.72 -1.08 -7.32
N ASP A 389 -7.83 -1.37 -6.64
CA ASP A 389 -8.71 -2.52 -6.86
C ASP A 389 -10.12 -2.14 -7.34
N GLY A 390 -10.34 -0.86 -7.67
CA GLY A 390 -11.66 -0.32 -8.02
C GLY A 390 -12.66 -0.26 -6.86
N ASN A 391 -12.23 -0.55 -5.63
CA ASN A 391 -13.04 -0.54 -4.40
C ASN A 391 -12.34 0.22 -3.25
N GLY A 392 -11.53 1.24 -3.59
CA GLY A 392 -10.83 2.07 -2.60
C GLY A 392 -9.80 1.31 -1.75
N GLY A 393 -9.25 0.20 -2.25
CA GLY A 393 -8.29 -0.65 -1.53
C GLY A 393 -8.92 -1.58 -0.49
N LEU A 394 -10.24 -1.76 -0.52
CA LEU A 394 -10.96 -2.58 0.45
C LEU A 394 -11.02 -4.06 0.09
N ASN A 395 -10.62 -4.48 -1.12
CA ASN A 395 -10.66 -5.88 -1.53
C ASN A 395 -9.53 -6.72 -0.93
N TYR A 396 -8.51 -6.07 -0.37
CA TYR A 396 -7.31 -6.73 0.13
C TYR A 396 -7.03 -6.43 1.60
N SER A 397 -6.47 -7.43 2.28
CA SER A 397 -5.76 -7.29 3.54
C SER A 397 -4.27 -7.23 3.24
N VAL A 398 -3.65 -6.07 3.51
CA VAL A 398 -2.24 -5.82 3.19
C VAL A 398 -1.40 -6.00 4.45
N THR A 399 -0.42 -6.90 4.35
CA THR A 399 0.68 -7.04 5.32
C THR A 399 1.99 -6.64 4.69
N TYR A 400 2.99 -6.29 5.51
CA TYR A 400 4.30 -5.86 5.02
C TYR A 400 5.39 -6.86 5.39
N ALA A 401 6.35 -7.05 4.49
CA ALA A 401 7.58 -7.79 4.74
C ALA A 401 8.79 -6.92 4.41
N ASP A 402 9.78 -6.98 5.29
CA ASP A 402 11.03 -6.26 5.11
C ASP A 402 11.88 -6.92 4.03
N ASN A 403 12.53 -6.10 3.19
CA ASN A 403 13.57 -6.56 2.29
C ASN A 403 14.89 -6.62 3.06
N THR A 404 15.54 -7.79 3.12
CA THR A 404 16.80 -8.00 3.87
C THR A 404 18.04 -8.13 2.99
N THR A 405 17.92 -7.71 1.73
CA THR A 405 18.90 -7.95 0.66
C THR A 405 19.36 -6.68 -0.05
N SER A 406 18.99 -5.52 0.49
CA SER A 406 19.39 -4.19 0.00
C SER A 406 20.80 -3.82 0.47
N THR A 407 21.46 -2.83 -0.16
CA THR A 407 22.82 -2.40 0.22
C THR A 407 22.98 -0.89 0.18
N ILE A 408 23.94 -0.38 0.96
CA ILE A 408 24.35 1.02 0.94
C ILE A 408 25.84 1.06 0.59
N ASN A 409 26.20 1.69 -0.52
CA ASN A 409 27.57 1.91 -0.94
C ASN A 409 28.20 3.10 -0.18
N ARG A 410 29.50 3.03 0.09
CA ARG A 410 30.25 4.13 0.70
C ARG A 410 30.30 5.35 -0.23
N ALA A 411 30.17 6.55 0.33
CA ALA A 411 30.34 7.80 -0.41
C ALA A 411 31.82 8.14 -0.57
N GLY A 412 32.21 8.74 -1.70
CA GLY A 412 33.59 9.22 -1.88
C GLY A 412 33.82 10.56 -1.18
N LEU A 413 34.96 10.70 -0.49
CA LEU A 413 35.38 11.96 0.13
C LEU A 413 36.86 12.22 -0.16
N ALA A 414 37.18 13.39 -0.71
CA ALA A 414 38.55 13.82 -0.97
C ALA A 414 38.94 14.94 0.00
N LEU A 415 40.05 14.74 0.71
CA LEU A 415 40.49 15.61 1.80
C LEU A 415 41.90 16.16 1.57
N ARG A 416 42.14 17.37 2.04
CA ARG A 416 43.44 18.06 1.93
C ARG A 416 43.64 19.05 3.07
N ALA A 417 44.88 19.31 3.48
CA ALA A 417 45.20 20.35 4.45
C ALA A 417 44.84 21.75 3.93
N ASN A 418 44.43 22.66 4.83
CA ASN A 418 44.42 24.09 4.52
C ASN A 418 45.84 24.61 4.27
N SER A 419 45.95 25.77 3.61
CA SER A 419 47.23 26.47 3.52
C SER A 419 47.68 26.95 4.90
N VAL A 420 48.94 26.68 5.24
CA VAL A 420 49.56 27.10 6.50
C VAL A 420 50.83 27.89 6.23
N VAL A 421 51.21 28.73 7.20
CA VAL A 421 52.45 29.51 7.18
C VAL A 421 53.20 29.23 8.47
N LYS A 422 54.49 28.91 8.38
CA LYS A 422 55.39 28.85 9.55
C LYS A 422 56.68 29.60 9.28
N THR A 423 57.38 29.97 10.34
CA THR A 423 58.78 30.39 10.26
C THR A 423 59.68 29.15 10.40
N TYR A 424 60.81 29.15 9.70
CA TYR A 424 61.77 28.05 9.75
C TYR A 424 62.22 27.73 11.18
N ASP A 425 62.12 26.45 11.53
CA ASP A 425 62.46 25.90 12.86
C ASP A 425 63.27 24.59 12.75
N GLY A 426 63.62 24.16 11.53
CA GLY A 426 64.33 22.92 11.24
C GLY A 426 63.47 21.66 11.16
N GLY A 427 62.14 21.74 11.36
CA GLY A 427 61.24 20.59 11.38
C GLY A 427 60.17 20.57 10.29
N LEU A 428 59.62 19.38 10.01
CA LEU A 428 58.53 19.16 9.03
C LEU A 428 57.13 19.39 9.63
N THR A 429 57.03 19.70 10.92
CA THR A 429 55.76 19.80 11.64
C THR A 429 54.93 21.00 11.17
N VAL A 430 53.63 20.77 11.08
CA VAL A 430 52.62 21.80 10.78
C VAL A 430 51.87 22.14 12.06
N THR A 431 51.83 23.44 12.40
CA THR A 431 50.98 23.98 13.47
C THR A 431 49.77 24.68 12.84
N GLY A 432 48.57 24.43 13.36
CA GLY A 432 47.33 25.04 12.83
C GLY A 432 46.81 24.41 11.52
N GLY A 433 47.30 23.22 11.16
CA GLY A 433 46.74 22.43 10.05
C GLY A 433 45.37 21.85 10.39
N THR A 434 44.46 21.90 9.44
CA THR A 434 43.09 21.38 9.48
C THR A 434 42.76 20.70 8.16
N ALA A 435 41.94 19.65 8.20
CA ALA A 435 41.48 18.97 7.01
C ALA A 435 40.31 19.72 6.36
N GLN A 436 40.36 19.85 5.04
CA GLN A 436 39.32 20.46 4.22
C GLN A 436 38.78 19.44 3.23
N VAL A 437 37.47 19.45 3.03
CA VAL A 437 36.82 18.69 1.96
C VAL A 437 37.04 19.40 0.64
N ILE A 438 37.63 18.70 -0.33
CA ILE A 438 37.92 19.22 -1.67
C ILE A 438 37.17 18.48 -2.77
N GLY A 439 36.49 17.37 -2.45
CA GLY A 439 35.67 16.61 -3.37
C GLY A 439 34.73 15.66 -2.62
N GLY A 440 33.54 15.44 -3.19
CA GLY A 440 32.42 14.80 -2.49
C GLY A 440 31.68 15.76 -1.56
N THR A 441 30.69 15.24 -0.85
CA THR A 441 29.85 16.00 0.07
C THR A 441 29.71 15.23 1.38
N LEU A 442 29.89 15.92 2.51
CA LEU A 442 29.54 15.36 3.82
C LEU A 442 28.03 15.31 3.96
N ALA A 443 27.51 14.17 4.40
CA ALA A 443 26.13 14.02 4.77
C ALA A 443 25.78 14.89 6.00
N SER A 444 24.50 15.20 6.16
CA SER A 444 24.03 16.06 7.24
C SER A 444 24.39 15.47 8.62
N GLY A 445 25.07 16.28 9.44
CA GLY A 445 25.55 15.90 10.76
C GLY A 445 26.97 15.32 10.79
N ASP A 446 27.57 15.01 9.65
CA ASP A 446 28.93 14.50 9.57
C ASP A 446 29.95 15.64 9.57
N SER A 447 31.16 15.36 10.04
CA SER A 447 32.26 16.34 10.12
C SER A 447 33.62 15.71 9.82
N VAL A 448 34.62 16.53 9.50
CA VAL A 448 36.02 16.10 9.41
C VAL A 448 36.82 16.74 10.53
N SER A 449 37.69 15.97 11.18
CA SER A 449 38.50 16.44 12.30
C SER A 449 39.82 15.66 12.41
N GLY A 450 40.75 16.19 13.20
CA GLY A 450 42.09 15.62 13.34
C GLY A 450 42.90 15.72 12.05
N GLY A 451 43.67 14.67 11.76
CA GLY A 451 44.61 14.63 10.65
C GLY A 451 46.07 14.80 11.10
N SER A 452 46.97 14.17 10.35
CA SER A 452 48.40 14.38 10.42
C SER A 452 48.86 15.14 9.19
N PHE A 453 49.48 16.29 9.43
CA PHE A 453 49.93 17.22 8.40
C PHE A 453 51.44 17.46 8.55
N ALA A 454 52.17 17.32 7.46
CA ALA A 454 53.62 17.51 7.45
C ALA A 454 54.05 18.16 6.14
N PHE A 455 55.01 19.07 6.21
CA PHE A 455 55.71 19.54 5.03
C PHE A 455 56.55 18.41 4.43
N THR A 456 56.69 18.39 3.11
CA THR A 456 57.55 17.42 2.42
C THR A 456 59.03 17.75 2.56
N ASP A 457 59.37 19.01 2.84
CA ASP A 457 60.73 19.49 3.09
C ASP A 457 60.76 20.56 4.19
N LYS A 458 61.88 20.66 4.91
CA LYS A 458 62.03 21.60 6.04
C LYS A 458 62.44 23.01 5.61
N ASN A 459 62.86 23.21 4.36
CA ASN A 459 63.62 24.40 3.98
C ASN A 459 62.69 25.60 3.72
N ALA A 460 63.09 26.80 4.15
CA ALA A 460 62.38 28.02 3.80
C ALA A 460 62.53 28.33 2.30
N GLY A 461 61.65 29.15 1.73
CA GLY A 461 61.77 29.55 0.34
C GLY A 461 60.72 30.56 -0.12
N THR A 462 60.92 31.07 -1.34
CA THR A 462 60.04 32.04 -2.00
C THR A 462 58.84 31.40 -2.70
N PHE A 463 58.88 30.09 -2.91
CA PHE A 463 57.78 29.33 -3.53
C PHE A 463 56.93 28.62 -2.49
N ASN A 464 55.69 28.32 -2.87
CA ASN A 464 54.81 27.50 -2.05
C ASN A 464 55.42 26.12 -1.78
N LYS A 465 55.09 25.58 -0.62
CA LYS A 465 55.52 24.32 -0.08
C LYS A 465 54.37 23.33 -0.07
N THR A 466 54.75 22.05 -0.16
CA THR A 466 53.80 20.95 -0.17
C THR A 466 53.58 20.41 1.24
N VAL A 467 52.32 20.21 1.61
CA VAL A 467 51.90 19.59 2.86
C VAL A 467 51.06 18.34 2.54
N THR A 468 51.52 17.19 3.02
CA THR A 468 50.80 15.91 2.89
C THR A 468 49.72 15.81 3.97
N THR A 469 48.61 15.15 3.64
CA THR A 469 47.49 14.94 4.57
C THR A 469 47.23 13.45 4.76
N THR A 470 47.16 12.99 6.01
CA THR A 470 46.79 11.60 6.33
C THR A 470 46.01 11.54 7.63
N GLY A 471 45.40 10.38 7.94
CA GLY A 471 44.83 10.11 9.28
C GLY A 471 43.69 11.05 9.70
N VAL A 472 42.91 11.58 8.76
CA VAL A 472 41.73 12.40 9.08
C VAL A 472 40.60 11.50 9.56
N THR A 473 39.92 11.92 10.62
CA THR A 473 38.72 11.26 11.13
C THR A 473 37.49 11.93 10.54
N VAL A 474 36.63 11.14 9.92
CA VAL A 474 35.27 11.51 9.54
C VAL A 474 34.35 11.14 10.69
N GLY A 475 33.79 12.15 11.36
CA GLY A 475 32.81 11.97 12.42
C GLY A 475 31.45 11.56 11.85
N ASP A 476 31.36 10.37 11.29
CA ASP A 476 30.15 9.76 10.69
C ASP A 476 29.37 8.87 11.69
N GLY A 477 29.82 8.83 12.95
CA GLY A 477 29.27 7.99 14.01
C GLY A 477 29.67 6.51 13.93
N VAL A 478 30.43 6.09 12.91
CA VAL A 478 30.84 4.70 12.68
C VAL A 478 32.31 4.58 12.22
N ASN A 479 33.17 5.49 12.68
CA ASN A 479 34.62 5.47 12.48
C ASN A 479 35.05 5.38 11.01
N ASN A 480 34.56 6.29 10.16
CA ASN A 480 34.90 6.42 8.73
C ASN A 480 34.32 5.30 7.84
N ALA A 481 33.46 4.43 8.35
CA ALA A 481 32.93 3.31 7.58
C ALA A 481 31.98 3.76 6.46
N ASN A 482 31.36 4.94 6.56
CA ASN A 482 30.42 5.42 5.55
C ASN A 482 31.09 6.05 4.32
N TYR A 483 32.38 6.40 4.41
CA TYR A 483 33.10 7.10 3.34
C TYR A 483 34.34 6.35 2.87
N VAL A 484 34.58 6.34 1.56
CA VAL A 484 35.90 6.06 1.00
C VAL A 484 36.69 7.36 0.99
N VAL A 485 37.65 7.49 1.90
CA VAL A 485 38.48 8.69 2.05
C VAL A 485 39.71 8.60 1.16
N SER A 486 39.94 9.66 0.39
CA SER A 486 41.16 9.89 -0.39
C SER A 486 41.82 11.19 0.05
N TYR A 487 43.15 11.25 -0.05
CA TYR A 487 43.94 12.41 0.34
C TYR A 487 44.62 13.06 -0.86
N ALA A 488 44.67 14.38 -0.87
CA ALA A 488 45.45 15.16 -1.81
C ALA A 488 46.40 16.10 -1.07
N ASP A 489 47.51 16.43 -1.71
CA ASP A 489 48.51 17.34 -1.14
C ASP A 489 48.09 18.80 -1.29
N ASN A 490 48.36 19.59 -0.24
CA ASN A 490 48.29 21.05 -0.30
C ASN A 490 49.58 21.60 -0.88
N THR A 491 49.51 22.40 -1.94
CA THR A 491 50.68 22.96 -2.63
C THR A 491 50.76 24.48 -2.51
N THR A 492 50.17 25.04 -1.45
CA THR A 492 49.96 26.49 -1.28
C THR A 492 50.38 26.99 0.11
N SER A 493 51.08 26.16 0.89
CA SER A 493 51.61 26.52 2.20
C SER A 493 52.97 27.22 2.07
N THR A 494 53.46 27.90 3.11
CA THR A 494 54.77 28.58 3.06
C THR A 494 55.60 28.35 4.33
N ILE A 495 56.93 28.32 4.15
CA ILE A 495 57.92 28.36 5.23
C ILE A 495 58.73 29.64 5.05
N ASN A 496 58.48 30.63 5.91
CA ASN A 496 59.21 31.89 5.95
C ASN A 496 60.62 31.66 6.51
N GLN A 497 61.58 32.41 6.00
CA GLN A 497 62.95 32.39 6.55
C GLN A 497 62.95 32.84 8.02
N ALA A 498 63.79 32.20 8.83
CA ALA A 498 64.03 32.66 10.19
C ALA A 498 64.99 33.84 10.19
N VAL A 499 64.79 34.77 11.12
CA VAL A 499 65.77 35.85 11.33
C VAL A 499 66.99 35.27 12.02
N LEU A 500 68.19 35.50 11.47
CA LEU A 500 69.47 35.01 11.98
C LEU A 500 70.28 36.16 12.56
N THR A 501 70.59 36.08 13.85
CA THR A 501 71.46 37.00 14.56
C THR A 501 72.87 36.45 14.55
N VAL A 502 73.79 37.17 13.91
CA VAL A 502 75.22 36.84 13.91
C VAL A 502 75.95 37.77 14.88
N THR A 503 76.71 37.18 15.81
CA THR A 503 77.55 37.91 16.75
C THR A 503 79.02 37.77 16.34
N THR A 504 79.81 38.82 16.61
CA THR A 504 81.25 38.82 16.31
C THR A 504 82.06 39.11 17.55
N ALA A 505 83.12 38.33 17.78
CA ALA A 505 84.10 38.60 18.82
C ALA A 505 85.43 39.02 18.18
N GLY A 506 85.99 40.14 18.63
CA GLY A 506 87.29 40.61 18.17
C GLY A 506 88.42 39.70 18.63
N VAL A 507 89.45 39.55 17.80
CA VAL A 507 90.67 38.81 18.14
C VAL A 507 91.79 39.80 18.46
N ASP A 508 92.44 39.61 19.61
CA ASP A 508 93.58 40.42 20.03
C ASP A 508 94.73 40.33 19.03
N LYS A 509 95.43 41.45 18.81
CA LYS A 509 96.61 41.50 17.94
C LYS A 509 97.79 42.19 18.61
N VAL A 510 98.98 41.89 18.11
CA VAL A 510 100.20 42.66 18.42
C VAL A 510 100.28 43.85 17.46
N TYR A 511 100.76 44.99 17.95
CA TYR A 511 100.89 46.22 17.17
C TYR A 511 101.72 46.02 15.88
N ASP A 512 101.12 46.36 14.75
CA ASP A 512 101.70 46.23 13.41
C ASP A 512 101.55 47.51 12.56
N GLY A 513 101.07 48.60 13.18
CA GLY A 513 100.82 49.89 12.53
C GLY A 513 99.56 49.96 11.65
N ASN A 514 98.77 48.89 11.55
CA ASN A 514 97.58 48.83 10.69
C ASN A 514 96.28 48.67 11.50
N THR A 515 95.17 49.18 10.97
CA THR A 515 93.83 49.06 11.56
C THR A 515 93.11 47.75 11.21
N ALA A 516 93.73 46.84 10.44
CA ALA A 516 93.11 45.57 10.09
C ALA A 516 92.85 44.72 11.34
N ALA A 517 91.62 44.22 11.46
CA ALA A 517 91.16 43.36 12.55
C ALA A 517 90.70 42.00 12.03
N THR A 518 90.77 40.98 12.87
CA THR A 518 90.15 39.67 12.65
C THR A 518 89.06 39.45 13.70
N VAL A 519 88.01 38.73 13.32
CA VAL A 519 86.87 38.42 14.20
C VAL A 519 86.52 36.93 14.11
N THR A 520 85.93 36.40 15.17
CA THR A 520 85.26 35.09 15.18
C THR A 520 83.74 35.28 15.23
N TYR A 521 82.99 34.27 14.80
CA TYR A 521 81.54 34.34 14.64
C TYR A 521 80.80 33.44 15.64
N GLY A 522 79.70 33.96 16.17
CA GLY A 522 78.64 33.20 16.83
C GLY A 522 77.30 33.44 16.14
N SER A 523 76.32 32.57 16.37
CA SER A 523 74.97 32.73 15.81
C SER A 523 73.90 32.01 16.62
N ASP A 524 72.66 32.44 16.49
CA ASP A 524 71.45 31.79 17.04
C ASP A 524 70.81 30.78 16.07
N LYS A 525 71.60 30.24 15.11
CA LYS A 525 71.13 29.24 14.15
C LYS A 525 70.48 28.02 14.84
N VAL A 526 69.56 27.38 14.14
CA VAL A 526 68.94 26.13 14.57
C VAL A 526 70.04 25.07 14.70
N ALA A 527 69.99 24.30 15.79
CA ALA A 527 71.00 23.30 16.09
C ALA A 527 71.04 22.23 14.97
N GLY A 528 72.25 21.94 14.48
CA GLY A 528 72.47 21.01 13.36
C GLY A 528 72.57 21.67 11.99
N ASP A 529 72.15 22.93 11.83
CA ASP A 529 72.24 23.61 10.54
C ASP A 529 73.68 23.99 10.18
N VAL A 530 73.99 23.93 8.88
CA VAL A 530 75.31 24.17 8.31
C VAL A 530 75.36 25.57 7.68
N LEU A 531 75.98 26.49 8.42
CA LEU A 531 76.21 27.88 8.04
C LEU A 531 77.69 28.24 8.16
N ASN A 532 78.20 28.98 7.17
CA ASN A 532 79.52 29.57 7.13
C ASN A 532 79.38 31.09 7.06
N PHE A 533 80.11 31.80 7.92
CA PHE A 533 80.06 33.25 8.04
C PHE A 533 81.32 33.92 7.48
N SER A 534 81.13 35.04 6.81
CA SER A 534 82.21 35.90 6.35
C SER A 534 81.77 37.37 6.38
N ASN A 535 82.73 38.29 6.31
CA ASN A 535 82.51 39.73 6.26
C ASN A 535 83.34 40.37 5.15
N THR A 536 82.94 41.54 4.67
CA THR A 536 83.73 42.29 3.69
C THR A 536 84.83 43.12 4.33
N SER A 537 84.63 43.56 5.59
CA SER A 537 85.64 44.32 6.33
C SER A 537 85.49 44.19 7.85
N SER A 538 86.63 44.19 8.55
CA SER A 538 86.75 44.29 10.00
C SER A 538 87.94 45.19 10.34
N THR A 539 87.70 46.32 11.02
CA THR A 539 88.72 47.34 11.26
C THR A 539 88.66 47.90 12.67
N PHE A 540 89.82 47.99 13.33
CA PHE A 540 89.99 48.75 14.57
C PHE A 540 89.77 50.25 14.33
N ALA A 541 89.18 50.93 15.31
CA ALA A 541 88.95 52.37 15.30
C ALA A 541 90.27 53.19 15.30
N GLY A 542 91.38 52.58 15.72
CA GLY A 542 92.71 53.16 15.67
C GLY A 542 93.81 52.10 15.66
N LYS A 543 94.99 52.45 15.17
CA LYS A 543 96.14 51.53 15.07
C LYS A 543 96.93 51.36 16.38
N ASN A 544 96.70 52.24 17.36
CA ASN A 544 97.54 52.35 18.55
C ASN A 544 97.26 51.22 19.57
N VAL A 545 98.28 50.85 20.33
CA VAL A 545 98.19 49.94 21.48
C VAL A 545 97.09 50.40 22.44
N GLY A 546 96.23 49.48 22.88
CA GLY A 546 95.11 49.79 23.76
C GLY A 546 94.32 48.55 24.15
N THR A 547 93.60 48.65 25.26
CA THR A 547 92.64 47.62 25.71
C THR A 547 91.24 47.95 25.18
N GLY A 548 90.50 46.93 24.74
CA GLY A 548 89.13 47.09 24.25
C GLY A 548 88.99 48.08 23.09
N VAL A 549 89.97 48.12 22.18
CA VAL A 549 89.91 49.00 21.00
C VAL A 549 88.74 48.55 20.13
N ALA A 550 87.82 49.48 19.84
CA ALA A 550 86.59 49.19 19.10
C ALA A 550 86.89 48.69 17.69
N ILE A 551 86.14 47.70 17.23
CA ILE A 551 86.19 47.12 15.89
C ILE A 551 84.81 47.32 15.23
N SER A 552 84.82 47.91 14.03
CA SER A 552 83.65 47.93 13.16
C SER A 552 83.72 46.77 12.17
N VAL A 553 82.62 46.01 12.05
CA VAL A 553 82.47 44.88 11.13
C VAL A 553 81.35 45.18 10.15
N ALA A 554 81.61 45.07 8.85
CA ALA A 554 80.62 45.32 7.80
C ALA A 554 80.59 44.20 6.75
N GLY A 555 79.43 44.05 6.10
CA GLY A 555 79.19 43.09 5.03
C GLY A 555 79.16 41.64 5.49
N ILE A 556 78.63 41.37 6.69
CA ILE A 556 78.40 40.01 7.18
C ILE A 556 77.47 39.28 6.20
N SER A 557 77.89 38.10 5.77
CA SER A 557 77.12 37.20 4.92
C SER A 557 77.16 35.78 5.47
N ALA A 558 76.06 35.04 5.26
CA ALA A 558 75.95 33.63 5.59
C ALA A 558 75.86 32.81 4.30
N SER A 559 76.58 31.70 4.26
CA SER A 559 76.58 30.73 3.16
C SER A 559 76.52 29.30 3.72
N GLY A 560 76.38 28.30 2.86
CA GLY A 560 76.22 26.90 3.28
C GLY A 560 74.86 26.33 2.90
N ALA A 561 74.66 25.04 3.19
CA ALA A 561 73.48 24.29 2.74
C ALA A 561 72.17 24.84 3.33
N ASP A 562 72.20 25.33 4.57
CA ASP A 562 71.01 25.83 5.27
C ASP A 562 70.90 27.36 5.23
N ALA A 563 71.79 28.08 4.53
CA ALA A 563 71.77 29.55 4.51
C ALA A 563 70.49 30.14 3.90
N GLY A 564 69.89 29.43 2.94
CA GLY A 564 68.60 29.80 2.34
C GLY A 564 67.42 29.77 3.33
N ASN A 565 67.60 29.17 4.51
CA ASN A 565 66.58 29.10 5.55
C ASN A 565 66.51 30.36 6.42
N TYR A 566 67.44 31.30 6.22
CA TYR A 566 67.63 32.45 7.08
C TYR A 566 67.66 33.78 6.32
N VAL A 567 67.21 34.83 7.00
CA VAL A 567 67.48 36.22 6.65
C VAL A 567 68.32 36.84 7.76
N LEU A 568 69.44 37.48 7.42
CA LEU A 568 70.29 38.11 8.43
C LEU A 568 69.57 39.29 9.09
N ALA A 569 69.58 39.34 10.42
CA ALA A 569 69.05 40.46 11.19
C ALA A 569 69.78 41.77 10.88
N SER A 570 71.10 41.67 10.67
CA SER A 570 71.98 42.77 10.31
C SER A 570 73.18 42.21 9.53
N ASN A 571 73.69 42.99 8.57
CA ASN A 571 74.94 42.71 7.86
C ASN A 571 76.14 43.49 8.45
N ALA A 572 75.98 44.11 9.61
CA ALA A 572 77.02 44.84 10.32
C ALA A 572 77.00 44.49 11.82
N SER A 573 78.18 44.59 12.44
CA SER A 573 78.35 44.36 13.88
C SER A 573 79.46 45.26 14.44
N SER A 574 79.50 45.39 15.76
CA SER A 574 80.54 46.11 16.49
C SER A 574 81.04 45.24 17.64
N THR A 575 82.36 45.19 17.80
CA THR A 575 83.01 44.43 18.88
C THR A 575 84.26 45.17 19.34
N SER A 576 85.10 44.56 20.17
CA SER A 576 86.38 45.14 20.57
C SER A 576 87.42 44.06 20.81
N ALA A 577 88.69 44.40 20.67
CA ALA A 577 89.82 43.55 21.04
C ALA A 577 91.01 44.41 21.49
N ASN A 578 92.00 43.79 22.11
CA ASN A 578 93.20 44.46 22.55
C ASN A 578 94.22 44.54 21.39
N ILE A 579 94.88 45.70 21.27
CA ILE A 579 96.11 45.85 20.51
C ILE A 579 97.24 45.89 21.54
N THR A 580 98.04 44.83 21.61
CA THR A 580 99.16 44.72 22.56
C THR A 580 100.43 45.33 21.98
N ALA A 581 101.31 45.81 22.86
CA ALA A 581 102.57 46.41 22.43
C ALA A 581 103.45 45.40 21.70
N ARG A 582 104.02 45.82 20.57
CA ARG A 582 105.10 45.09 19.91
C ARG A 582 106.41 45.41 20.61
N THR A 583 107.25 44.40 20.84
CA THR A 583 108.62 44.60 21.32
C THR A 583 109.40 45.39 20.27
N LEU A 584 109.98 46.54 20.68
CA LEU A 584 110.85 47.36 19.87
C LEU A 584 112.31 47.05 20.23
N ASN A 585 113.08 46.61 19.24
CA ASN A 585 114.52 46.38 19.37
C ASN A 585 115.27 47.61 18.84
N VAL A 586 116.12 48.19 19.68
CA VAL A 586 116.95 49.36 19.34
C VAL A 586 118.41 48.92 19.36
N SER A 587 119.14 49.22 18.29
CA SER A 587 120.58 49.01 18.16
C SER A 587 121.30 50.35 18.12
N THR A 588 122.47 50.44 18.74
CA THR A 588 123.35 51.61 18.65
C THR A 588 124.65 51.27 17.95
N THR A 589 125.15 52.17 17.12
CA THR A 589 126.47 52.06 16.49
C THR A 589 127.29 53.29 16.84
N GLY A 590 128.51 53.10 17.36
CA GLY A 590 129.41 54.20 17.66
C GLY A 590 129.82 54.94 16.38
N VAL A 591 129.83 56.27 16.45
CA VAL A 591 130.27 57.15 15.36
C VAL A 591 131.70 57.59 15.65
N ASN A 592 132.59 57.39 14.68
CA ASN A 592 133.97 57.86 14.76
C ASN A 592 134.01 59.39 14.86
N LYS A 593 134.92 59.92 15.68
CA LYS A 593 135.18 61.36 15.80
C LYS A 593 136.63 61.69 15.49
N VAL A 594 136.87 62.93 15.08
CA VAL A 594 138.21 63.51 15.08
C VAL A 594 138.60 63.79 16.55
N TYR A 595 139.84 63.48 16.91
CA TYR A 595 140.35 63.64 18.27
C TYR A 595 140.28 65.10 18.73
N ASP A 596 139.64 65.33 19.87
CA ASP A 596 139.45 66.65 20.50
C ASP A 596 139.83 66.63 22.00
N GLY A 597 140.42 65.53 22.47
CA GLY A 597 140.79 65.32 23.88
C GLY A 597 139.62 64.97 24.82
N ASN A 598 138.38 64.88 24.34
CA ASN A 598 137.20 64.61 25.16
C ASN A 598 136.56 63.24 24.86
N THR A 599 135.96 62.59 25.86
CA THR A 599 135.39 61.23 25.72
C THR A 599 133.97 61.20 25.17
N ALA A 600 133.35 62.34 24.84
CA ALA A 600 131.99 62.36 24.28
C ALA A 600 131.95 61.58 22.95
N ALA A 601 131.07 60.57 22.90
CA ALA A 601 130.78 59.79 21.71
C ALA A 601 129.45 60.22 21.09
N ALA A 602 129.35 60.06 19.77
CA ALA A 602 128.08 60.07 19.08
C ALA A 602 127.72 58.62 18.74
N VAL A 603 126.43 58.29 18.79
CA VAL A 603 125.92 57.00 18.34
C VAL A 603 124.86 57.23 17.28
N THR A 604 124.81 56.36 16.28
CA THR A 604 123.67 56.25 15.37
C THR A 604 122.72 55.18 15.90
N TYR A 605 121.42 55.45 15.82
CA TYR A 605 120.38 54.51 16.23
C TYR A 605 119.83 53.76 15.03
N GLY A 606 119.72 52.44 15.17
CA GLY A 606 118.90 51.58 14.32
C GLY A 606 117.74 51.03 15.15
N SER A 607 116.60 50.75 14.50
CA SER A 607 115.49 50.06 15.15
C SER A 607 114.70 49.21 14.17
N ASP A 608 113.96 48.23 14.69
CA ASP A 608 113.00 47.42 13.93
C ASP A 608 111.57 48.00 13.97
N GLN A 609 111.46 49.32 14.13
CA GLN A 609 110.20 50.06 14.20
C GLN A 609 109.28 49.74 13.01
N VAL A 610 107.97 49.79 13.25
CA VAL A 610 107.01 49.67 12.16
C VAL A 610 107.19 50.86 11.21
N ALA A 611 107.21 50.60 9.91
CA ALA A 611 107.42 51.64 8.90
C ALA A 611 106.37 52.76 9.02
N GLY A 612 106.84 54.01 9.07
CA GLY A 612 105.99 55.19 9.25
C GLY A 612 105.79 55.64 10.70
N ASP A 613 106.27 54.87 11.69
CA ASP A 613 106.33 55.33 13.06
C ASP A 613 107.50 56.31 13.25
N VAL A 614 107.27 57.31 14.12
CA VAL A 614 108.28 58.32 14.47
C VAL A 614 108.78 58.02 15.87
N LEU A 615 109.99 57.48 15.96
CA LEU A 615 110.69 57.31 17.23
C LEU A 615 111.70 58.43 17.43
N ASN A 616 111.72 58.98 18.64
CA ASN A 616 112.79 59.88 19.07
C ASN A 616 113.66 59.14 20.08
N PHE A 617 114.90 58.83 19.70
CA PHE A 617 115.85 58.16 20.58
C PHE A 617 116.57 59.22 21.42
N GLY A 618 116.31 59.22 22.73
CA GLY A 618 117.06 60.04 23.68
C GLY A 618 118.33 59.33 24.13
N ASN A 619 119.49 60.00 24.00
CA ASN A 619 120.71 59.58 24.67
C ASN A 619 120.96 60.45 25.90
N THR A 620 121.13 59.85 27.08
CA THR A 620 121.56 60.57 28.28
C THR A 620 123.08 60.62 28.42
N SER A 621 123.83 59.67 27.83
CA SER A 621 125.29 59.72 27.72
C SER A 621 125.82 58.64 26.75
N SER A 622 126.67 59.03 25.80
CA SER A 622 127.54 58.08 25.09
C SER A 622 128.99 58.55 25.19
N THR A 623 129.89 57.64 25.55
CA THR A 623 131.31 57.94 25.76
C THR A 623 132.21 56.92 25.08
N PHE A 624 133.36 57.38 24.59
CA PHE A 624 134.49 56.53 24.23
C PHE A 624 135.13 55.97 25.50
N ALA A 625 135.59 54.72 25.45
CA ALA A 625 136.19 54.01 26.58
C ALA A 625 137.46 54.69 27.14
N GLY A 626 138.10 55.56 26.35
CA GLY A 626 139.21 56.41 26.78
C GLY A 626 139.35 57.62 25.87
N LYS A 627 140.13 58.62 26.32
CA LYS A 627 140.40 59.83 25.53
C LYS A 627 141.39 59.57 24.38
N ASN A 628 142.19 58.51 24.46
CA ASN A 628 143.28 58.28 23.51
C ASN A 628 142.74 57.78 22.16
N VAL A 629 143.38 58.19 21.07
CA VAL A 629 143.09 57.68 19.72
C VAL A 629 143.35 56.18 19.66
N GLY A 630 142.38 55.41 19.15
CA GLY A 630 142.43 53.95 19.01
C GLY A 630 141.51 53.45 17.92
#